data_AF-A0ABD1FIM8-F1
#
_entry.id   AF-A0ABD1FIM8-F1
#
_cell.length_a   1.000
_cell.length_b   1.000
_cell.length_c   1.000
_cell.angle_alpha   90.00
_cell.angle_beta   90.00
_cell.angle_gamma   90.00
#
_symmetry.space_group_name_H-M   'P 1'
#
loop_
_entity.id
_entity.type
_entity.pdbx_description
1 polymer ?
#
loop_
_entity_poly.entity_id
_entity_poly.type
_entity_poly.pdbx_seq_one_letter_code
_entity_poly.pdbx_strand_id
1 'polypeptide(L)'
;MEMLQQSSSTLKVIPYVKVFARVAPEQKELIITSFKSVGRVTLIGVFTAAFFLFISHASPLPTLSAERPHPTIFCSYVLLSLLGQFTVHVFFLVSSVKAAEKYMPEECIEPDSEFHPNLVNTVSYMVGMMLQVATFAVKYMGHPFNQSISQNRPFQYALVGAVGFFTVITSDLFRDLNDWLKLVPLPKELRNKLMLWSFLAFLVCYSWERFLRWAFPGKMPAWKKKQRTVTTNAEKKRV
;
A
#
# COMPACT_ATOMS: atom_id res chain seq x y z
N MET A 1 -11.21 24.68 -35.35
CA MET A 1 -10.32 25.17 -34.28
C MET A 1 -10.71 24.55 -32.95
N GLU A 2 -10.60 23.23 -32.80
CA GLU A 2 -10.93 22.51 -31.55
C GLU A 2 -9.99 21.33 -31.26
N MET A 3 -8.86 21.22 -31.96
CA MET A 3 -7.90 20.11 -31.77
C MET A 3 -6.53 20.53 -31.21
N LEU A 4 -6.34 21.80 -30.84
CA LEU A 4 -5.06 22.29 -30.27
C LEU A 4 -5.12 22.63 -28.78
N GLN A 5 -6.27 22.50 -28.12
CA GLN A 5 -6.40 22.82 -26.68
C GLN A 5 -6.04 21.62 -25.76
N GLN A 6 -5.99 20.40 -26.30
CA GLN A 6 -5.82 19.18 -25.49
C GLN A 6 -4.35 18.82 -25.21
N SER A 7 -3.39 19.50 -25.84
CA SER A 7 -1.94 19.27 -25.66
C SER A 7 -1.30 20.11 -24.54
N SER A 8 -2.08 20.93 -23.82
CA SER A 8 -1.53 21.83 -22.78
C SER A 8 -1.48 21.18 -21.38
N SER A 9 -2.23 20.11 -21.15
CA SER A 9 -2.27 19.43 -19.84
C SER A 9 -1.12 18.45 -19.64
N THR A 10 -0.64 17.81 -20.72
CA THR A 10 0.47 16.85 -20.68
C THR A 10 1.81 17.56 -20.44
N LEU A 11 1.99 18.76 -20.98
CA LEU A 11 3.20 19.58 -20.83
C LEU A 11 3.42 20.16 -19.43
N LYS A 12 2.38 20.25 -18.59
CA LYS A 12 2.47 20.71 -17.19
C LYS A 12 2.95 19.64 -16.21
N VAL A 13 2.90 18.36 -16.59
CA VAL A 13 3.37 17.25 -15.75
C VAL A 13 4.84 16.91 -16.03
N ILE A 14 5.33 17.25 -17.22
CA ILE A 14 6.72 17.03 -17.65
C ILE A 14 7.77 17.62 -16.70
N PRO A 15 7.61 18.82 -16.11
CA PRO A 15 8.59 19.35 -15.16
C PRO A 15 8.68 18.49 -13.89
N TYR A 16 7.56 17.97 -13.39
CA TYR A 16 7.51 17.14 -12.18
C TYR A 16 8.12 15.75 -12.41
N VAL A 17 7.92 15.17 -13.60
CA VAL A 17 8.57 13.90 -14.00
C VAL A 17 10.07 14.10 -14.26
N LYS A 18 10.47 15.27 -14.80
CA LYS A 18 11.86 15.62 -15.09
C LYS A 18 12.68 15.95 -13.84
N VAL A 19 12.07 16.43 -12.76
CA VAL A 19 12.73 16.65 -11.45
C VAL A 19 13.10 15.31 -10.80
N PHE A 20 12.24 14.28 -10.87
CA PHE A 20 12.56 12.94 -10.36
C PHE A 20 13.65 12.21 -11.17
N ALA A 21 13.76 12.51 -12.48
CA ALA A 21 14.77 11.93 -13.36
C ALA A 21 16.13 12.64 -13.31
N ARG A 22 16.25 13.76 -12.59
CA ARG A 22 17.47 14.59 -12.50
C ARG A 22 18.27 14.41 -11.21
N VAL A 23 17.86 13.53 -10.32
CA VAL A 23 18.71 13.10 -9.21
C VAL A 23 19.77 12.17 -9.83
N ALA A 24 21.06 12.54 -9.72
CA ALA A 24 22.12 11.75 -10.29
C ALA A 24 22.04 10.31 -9.73
N PRO A 25 22.33 9.27 -10.55
CA PRO A 25 22.33 7.89 -10.08
C PRO A 25 23.17 7.65 -8.82
N GLU A 26 24.21 8.45 -8.65
CA GLU A 26 25.10 8.47 -7.48
C GLU A 26 24.38 9.04 -6.24
N GLN A 27 23.59 10.10 -6.38
CA GLN A 27 22.82 10.69 -5.27
C GLN A 27 21.71 9.77 -4.77
N LYS A 28 21.00 9.07 -5.66
CA LYS A 28 20.02 8.05 -5.25
C LYS A 28 20.71 6.88 -4.56
N GLU A 29 21.91 6.47 -5.02
CA GLU A 29 22.70 5.43 -4.36
C GLU A 29 23.19 5.89 -3.00
N LEU A 30 23.60 7.16 -2.86
CA LEU A 30 24.03 7.73 -1.59
C LEU A 30 22.87 7.76 -0.58
N ILE A 31 21.69 8.24 -0.99
CA ILE A 31 20.48 8.18 -0.15
C ILE A 31 20.18 6.73 0.25
N ILE A 32 20.16 5.80 -0.71
CA ILE A 32 19.88 4.38 -0.42
C ILE A 32 20.96 3.78 0.50
N THR A 33 22.23 4.12 0.31
CA THR A 33 23.37 3.60 1.09
C THR A 33 23.38 4.16 2.50
N SER A 34 23.07 5.45 2.68
CA SER A 34 22.88 6.07 3.99
C SER A 34 21.65 5.54 4.72
N PHE A 35 20.54 5.29 4.01
CA PHE A 35 19.36 4.66 4.62
C PHE A 35 19.60 3.17 4.95
N LYS A 36 20.44 2.47 4.17
CA LYS A 36 20.90 1.10 4.48
C LYS A 36 21.83 1.09 5.69
N SER A 37 22.77 2.03 5.79
CA SER A 37 23.73 2.09 6.90
C SER A 37 23.08 2.38 8.26
N VAL A 38 21.94 3.09 8.26
CA VAL A 38 21.12 3.35 9.46
C VAL A 38 20.14 2.20 9.77
N GLY A 39 20.10 1.14 8.95
CA GLY A 39 19.26 -0.05 9.20
C GLY A 39 17.76 0.12 8.88
N ARG A 40 17.32 1.33 8.51
CA ARG A 40 15.92 1.63 8.13
C ARG A 40 15.43 0.77 6.98
N VAL A 41 16.21 0.69 5.90
CA VAL A 41 15.88 -0.11 4.70
C VAL A 41 15.93 -1.59 5.03
N THR A 42 16.87 -2.02 5.87
CA THR A 42 16.99 -3.40 6.33
C THR A 42 15.73 -3.82 7.09
N LEU A 43 15.22 -2.99 8.01
CA LEU A 43 13.99 -3.28 8.75
C LEU A 43 12.78 -3.41 7.83
N ILE A 44 12.58 -2.46 6.90
CA ILE A 44 11.51 -2.54 5.90
C ILE A 44 11.63 -3.85 5.10
N GLY A 45 12.85 -4.20 4.69
CA GLY A 45 13.14 -5.45 3.98
C GLY A 45 12.78 -6.70 4.79
N VAL A 46 13.15 -6.74 6.08
CA VAL A 46 12.80 -7.85 6.98
C VAL A 46 11.29 -7.95 7.17
N PHE A 47 10.58 -6.85 7.41
CA PHE A 47 9.11 -6.86 7.49
C PHE A 47 8.47 -7.31 6.17
N THR A 48 9.00 -6.87 5.03
CA THR A 48 8.53 -7.27 3.70
C THR A 48 8.69 -8.76 3.51
N ALA A 49 9.87 -9.31 3.82
CA ALA A 49 10.16 -10.73 3.70
C ALA A 49 9.27 -11.56 4.63
N ALA A 50 9.08 -11.12 5.88
CA ALA A 50 8.19 -11.78 6.83
C ALA A 50 6.73 -11.82 6.34
N PHE A 51 6.22 -10.70 5.80
CA PHE A 51 4.88 -10.66 5.21
C PHE A 51 4.74 -11.61 4.02
N PHE A 52 5.68 -11.59 3.08
CA PHE A 52 5.64 -12.52 1.95
C PHE A 52 5.73 -13.98 2.39
N LEU A 53 6.58 -14.30 3.37
CA LEU A 53 6.71 -15.63 3.93
C LEU A 53 5.39 -16.10 4.54
N PHE A 54 4.78 -15.32 5.43
CA PHE A 54 3.53 -15.73 6.09
C PHE A 54 2.31 -15.73 5.16
N ILE A 55 2.32 -14.92 4.10
CA ILE A 55 1.33 -15.01 3.03
C ILE A 55 1.51 -16.29 2.23
N SER A 56 2.74 -16.69 1.90
CA SER A 56 3.00 -17.94 1.19
C SER A 56 2.61 -19.19 1.98
N HIS A 57 2.62 -19.10 3.32
CA HIS A 57 2.13 -20.14 4.20
C HIS A 57 0.59 -20.20 4.27
N ALA A 58 -0.13 -19.27 3.62
CA ALA A 58 -1.59 -19.28 3.67
C ALA A 58 -2.16 -20.50 2.93
N SER A 59 -2.84 -21.38 3.67
CA SER A 59 -3.44 -22.57 3.09
C SER A 59 -4.73 -22.24 2.33
N PRO A 60 -4.96 -22.88 1.17
CA PRO A 60 -6.25 -22.82 0.49
C PRO A 60 -7.32 -23.50 1.33
N LEU A 61 -8.58 -23.12 1.13
CA LEU A 61 -9.70 -23.76 1.82
C LEU A 61 -9.93 -25.18 1.28
N PRO A 62 -10.36 -26.14 2.13
CA PRO A 62 -10.60 -27.52 1.69
C PRO A 62 -11.83 -27.64 0.78
N THR A 63 -12.70 -26.63 0.76
CA THR A 63 -13.90 -26.58 -0.08
C THR A 63 -13.68 -25.65 -1.27
N LEU A 64 -14.08 -26.10 -2.45
CA LEU A 64 -14.02 -25.29 -3.65
C LEU A 64 -15.08 -24.20 -3.62
N SER A 65 -14.66 -22.95 -3.86
CA SER A 65 -15.57 -21.83 -4.05
C SER A 65 -16.38 -21.99 -5.34
N ALA A 66 -17.64 -21.55 -5.31
CA ALA A 66 -18.44 -21.39 -6.53
C ALA A 66 -17.96 -20.22 -7.40
N GLU A 67 -17.25 -19.27 -6.80
CA GLU A 67 -16.63 -18.14 -7.48
C GLU A 67 -15.28 -18.53 -8.05
N ARG A 68 -14.91 -17.98 -9.20
CA ARG A 68 -13.59 -18.20 -9.81
C ARG A 68 -12.70 -16.98 -9.57
N PRO A 69 -11.40 -17.19 -9.31
CA PRO A 69 -10.43 -16.10 -9.38
C PRO A 69 -10.48 -15.44 -10.76
N HIS A 70 -10.15 -14.15 -10.82
CA HIS A 70 -10.09 -13.46 -12.10
C HIS A 70 -9.05 -14.11 -13.02
N PRO A 71 -9.39 -14.38 -14.30
CA PRO A 71 -8.57 -15.21 -15.18
C PRO A 71 -7.31 -14.49 -15.67
N THR A 72 -7.29 -13.16 -15.65
CA THR A 72 -6.16 -12.34 -16.09
C THR A 72 -5.92 -11.21 -15.11
N ILE A 73 -4.65 -10.81 -14.99
CA ILE A 73 -4.23 -9.64 -14.23
C ILE A 73 -4.77 -8.35 -14.89
N PHE A 74 -4.90 -8.34 -16.22
CA PHE A 74 -5.46 -7.24 -17.00
C PHE A 74 -6.99 -7.27 -17.07
N CYS A 75 -7.66 -7.36 -15.92
CA CYS A 75 -9.10 -7.13 -15.83
C CYS A 75 -9.40 -5.78 -15.14
N SER A 76 -10.56 -5.20 -15.44
CA SER A 76 -10.95 -3.88 -14.93
C SER A 76 -10.89 -3.81 -13.41
N TYR A 77 -11.26 -4.89 -12.71
CA TYR A 77 -11.15 -4.99 -11.25
C TYR A 77 -9.72 -4.76 -10.75
N VAL A 78 -8.75 -5.56 -11.25
CA VAL A 78 -7.35 -5.49 -10.77
C VAL A 78 -6.74 -4.14 -11.11
N LEU A 79 -6.99 -3.61 -12.31
CA LEU A 79 -6.47 -2.31 -12.74
C LEU A 79 -7.03 -1.16 -11.89
N LEU A 80 -8.35 -1.11 -11.67
CA LEU A 80 -8.98 -0.08 -10.84
C LEU A 80 -8.58 -0.19 -9.37
N SER A 81 -8.40 -1.42 -8.86
CA SER A 81 -7.91 -1.67 -7.51
C SER A 81 -6.49 -1.15 -7.34
N LEU A 82 -5.59 -1.50 -8.27
CA LEU A 82 -4.19 -1.08 -8.23
C LEU A 82 -4.05 0.44 -8.38
N LEU A 83 -4.69 1.03 -9.39
CA LEU A 83 -4.62 2.47 -9.64
C LEU A 83 -5.25 3.28 -8.51
N GLY A 84 -6.42 2.88 -8.00
CA GLY A 84 -7.08 3.58 -6.91
C GLY A 84 -6.27 3.58 -5.62
N GLN A 85 -5.73 2.42 -5.22
CA GLN A 85 -4.84 2.33 -4.05
C GLN A 85 -3.56 3.15 -4.26
N PHE A 86 -2.95 3.07 -5.45
CA PHE A 86 -1.77 3.87 -5.79
C PHE A 86 -2.05 5.38 -5.65
N THR A 87 -3.17 5.87 -6.17
CA THR A 87 -3.56 7.28 -6.03
C THR A 87 -3.71 7.71 -4.57
N VAL A 88 -4.38 6.91 -3.74
CA VAL A 88 -4.55 7.21 -2.31
C VAL A 88 -3.20 7.23 -1.60
N HIS A 89 -2.32 6.27 -1.90
CA HIS A 89 -0.99 6.18 -1.31
C HIS A 89 -0.08 7.35 -1.70
N VAL A 90 -0.07 7.74 -2.98
CA VAL A 90 0.68 8.93 -3.45
C VAL A 90 0.13 10.19 -2.80
N PHE A 91 -1.20 10.34 -2.73
CA PHE A 91 -1.82 11.48 -2.07
C PHE A 91 -1.44 11.56 -0.59
N PHE A 92 -1.48 10.44 0.14
CA PHE A 92 -1.07 10.37 1.54
C PHE A 92 0.42 10.73 1.72
N LEU A 93 1.30 10.20 0.86
CA LEU A 93 2.73 10.50 0.89
C LEU A 93 3.00 11.99 0.66
N VAL A 94 2.50 12.55 -0.45
CA VAL A 94 2.71 13.94 -0.81
C VAL A 94 2.14 14.89 0.25
N SER A 95 0.95 14.59 0.78
CA SER A 95 0.34 15.42 1.82
C SER A 95 1.14 15.40 3.12
N SER A 96 1.67 14.23 3.51
CA SER A 96 2.48 14.07 4.72
C SER A 96 3.84 14.76 4.61
N VAL A 97 4.52 14.63 3.47
CA VAL A 97 5.78 15.33 3.20
C VAL A 97 5.57 16.84 3.21
N LYS A 98 4.56 17.35 2.49
CA LYS A 98 4.22 18.77 2.51
C LYS A 98 3.86 19.30 3.89
N ALA A 99 3.24 18.47 4.73
CA ALA A 99 2.96 18.85 6.12
C ALA A 99 4.23 18.91 6.96
N ALA A 100 5.21 18.05 6.70
CA ALA A 100 6.51 18.05 7.36
C ALA A 100 7.38 19.25 6.92
N GLU A 101 7.40 19.57 5.63
CA GLU A 101 8.14 20.71 5.06
C GLU A 101 7.78 22.03 5.74
N LYS A 102 6.52 22.22 6.17
CA LYS A 102 6.08 23.42 6.89
C LYS A 102 6.76 23.65 8.24
N TYR A 103 7.35 22.60 8.83
CA TYR A 103 8.09 22.68 10.08
C TYR A 103 9.60 22.70 9.88
N MET A 104 10.07 22.63 8.63
CA MET A 104 11.49 22.74 8.30
C MET A 104 11.78 24.17 7.80
N PRO A 105 12.93 24.76 8.18
CA PRO A 105 13.41 25.96 7.51
C PRO A 105 13.69 25.67 6.03
N GLU A 106 13.64 26.69 5.17
CA GLU A 106 14.13 26.57 3.80
C GLU A 106 15.64 26.33 3.84
N GLU A 107 16.03 25.06 3.79
CA GLU A 107 17.42 24.62 3.82
C GLU A 107 17.81 24.20 2.39
N CYS A 108 18.79 24.89 1.80
CA CYS A 108 19.37 24.50 0.52
C CYS A 108 20.17 23.21 0.74
N ILE A 109 19.57 22.06 0.40
CA ILE A 109 20.26 20.78 0.41
C ILE A 109 21.21 20.78 -0.80
N GLU A 110 22.51 20.89 -0.54
CA GLU A 110 23.52 20.73 -1.57
C GLU A 110 23.48 19.29 -2.11
N PRO A 111 23.47 19.09 -3.45
CA PRO A 111 23.38 17.78 -4.09
C PRO A 111 24.36 16.72 -3.55
N ASP A 112 25.57 17.13 -3.15
CA ASP A 112 26.67 16.24 -2.74
C ASP A 112 26.89 16.21 -1.22
N SER A 113 25.95 16.75 -0.44
CA SER A 113 26.03 16.77 1.02
C SER A 113 25.83 15.38 1.65
N GLU A 114 26.49 15.12 2.78
CA GLU A 114 26.28 13.89 3.55
C GLU A 114 24.83 13.79 4.05
N PHE A 115 24.35 12.57 4.26
CA PHE A 115 22.99 12.35 4.77
C PHE A 115 22.81 12.96 6.16
N HIS A 116 21.98 14.00 6.23
CA HIS A 116 21.52 14.60 7.48
C HIS A 116 20.09 14.13 7.83
N PRO A 117 19.88 13.53 9.01
CA PRO A 117 18.54 13.19 9.47
C PRO A 117 17.67 14.44 9.59
N ASN A 118 16.51 14.43 8.95
CA ASN A 118 15.56 15.55 8.98
C ASN A 118 14.11 15.06 9.09
N LEU A 119 13.19 16.01 9.22
CA LEU A 119 11.78 15.71 9.44
C LEU A 119 11.12 15.03 8.24
N VAL A 120 11.44 15.47 7.01
CA VAL A 120 10.92 14.86 5.78
C VAL A 120 11.39 13.41 5.62
N ASN A 121 12.64 13.10 5.94
CA ASN A 121 13.20 11.74 5.91
C ASN A 121 12.49 10.84 6.91
N THR A 122 12.24 11.36 8.11
CA THR A 122 11.53 10.64 9.18
C THR A 122 10.07 10.36 8.80
N VAL A 123 9.34 11.38 8.32
CA VAL A 123 7.96 11.24 7.88
C VAL A 123 7.85 10.30 6.68
N SER A 124 8.76 10.40 5.70
CA SER A 124 8.78 9.51 4.53
C SER A 124 9.00 8.05 4.93
N TYR A 125 9.88 7.79 5.91
CA TYR A 125 10.09 6.45 6.43
C TYR A 125 8.84 5.89 7.13
N MET A 126 8.22 6.67 8.03
CA MET A 126 7.01 6.26 8.74
C MET A 126 5.83 6.03 7.78
N VAL A 127 5.63 6.95 6.83
CA VAL A 127 4.62 6.80 5.77
C VAL A 127 4.90 5.55 4.95
N GLY A 128 6.14 5.35 4.47
CA GLY A 128 6.51 4.19 3.68
C GLY A 128 6.22 2.87 4.40
N MET A 129 6.51 2.80 5.70
CA MET A 129 6.18 1.65 6.53
C MET A 129 4.68 1.41 6.61
N MET A 130 3.88 2.44 6.86
CA MET A 130 2.42 2.31 6.91
C MET A 130 1.83 1.92 5.55
N LEU A 131 2.33 2.49 4.46
CA LEU A 131 1.94 2.15 3.09
C LEU A 131 2.17 0.67 2.80
N GLN A 132 3.32 0.15 3.21
CA GLN A 132 3.65 -1.27 3.07
C GLN A 132 2.68 -2.15 3.86
N VAL A 133 2.48 -1.84 5.14
CA VAL A 133 1.56 -2.59 6.02
C VAL A 133 0.14 -2.58 5.44
N ALA A 134 -0.35 -1.40 5.03
CA ALA A 134 -1.67 -1.24 4.43
C ALA A 134 -1.82 -2.03 3.12
N THR A 135 -0.79 -2.02 2.26
CA THR A 135 -0.80 -2.77 1.00
C THR A 135 -0.97 -4.27 1.26
N PHE A 136 -0.18 -4.86 2.16
CA PHE A 136 -0.29 -6.27 2.47
C PHE A 136 -1.63 -6.63 3.12
N ALA A 137 -2.12 -5.80 4.04
CA ALA A 137 -3.41 -6.02 4.69
C ALA A 137 -4.59 -5.96 3.72
N VAL A 138 -4.63 -4.96 2.84
CA VAL A 138 -5.74 -4.73 1.89
C VAL A 138 -5.67 -5.70 0.71
N LYS A 139 -4.47 -5.98 0.19
CA LYS A 139 -4.30 -6.90 -0.95
C LYS A 139 -4.41 -8.36 -0.57
N TYR A 140 -4.32 -8.72 0.72
CA TYR A 140 -4.49 -10.10 1.13
C TYR A 140 -5.86 -10.65 0.70
N MET A 141 -5.84 -11.74 -0.05
CA MET A 141 -7.04 -12.42 -0.53
C MET A 141 -7.31 -13.64 0.35
N GLY A 142 -8.25 -13.50 1.27
CA GLY A 142 -8.76 -14.59 2.10
C GLY A 142 -9.93 -15.32 1.43
N HIS A 143 -11.04 -15.44 2.17
CA HIS A 143 -12.27 -16.03 1.64
C HIS A 143 -12.74 -15.32 0.35
N PRO A 144 -13.27 -16.09 -0.63
CA PRO A 144 -13.64 -17.50 -0.56
C PRO A 144 -12.53 -18.49 -1.01
N PHE A 145 -11.30 -18.04 -1.24
CA PHE A 145 -10.24 -18.89 -1.83
C PHE A 145 -9.24 -19.43 -0.82
N ASN A 146 -8.79 -18.56 0.09
CA ASN A 146 -7.83 -18.89 1.13
C ASN A 146 -8.42 -18.63 2.51
N GLN A 147 -7.69 -19.06 3.54
CA GLN A 147 -7.95 -18.65 4.91
C GLN A 147 -7.94 -17.11 5.05
N SER A 148 -8.80 -16.58 5.91
CA SER A 148 -8.79 -15.16 6.27
C SER A 148 -7.55 -14.78 7.09
N ILE A 149 -7.27 -13.49 7.21
CA ILE A 149 -6.16 -12.98 8.03
C ILE A 149 -6.24 -13.54 9.46
N SER A 150 -7.44 -13.58 10.05
CA SER A 150 -7.65 -14.09 11.42
C SER A 150 -7.42 -15.60 11.58
N GLN A 151 -7.50 -16.36 10.49
CA GLN A 151 -7.20 -17.79 10.48
C GLN A 151 -5.70 -18.03 10.26
N ASN A 152 -5.04 -17.19 9.46
CA ASN A 152 -3.59 -17.21 9.29
C ASN A 152 -2.88 -16.54 10.49
N ARG A 153 -2.79 -17.25 11.62
CA ARG A 153 -2.21 -16.71 12.88
C ARG A 153 -0.82 -16.08 12.70
N PRO A 154 0.14 -16.69 11.97
CA PRO A 154 1.44 -16.06 11.73
C PRO A 154 1.33 -14.71 11.01
N PHE A 155 0.55 -14.63 9.94
CA PHE A 155 0.35 -13.38 9.21
C PHE A 155 -0.38 -12.34 10.04
N GLN A 156 -1.37 -12.75 10.84
CA GLN A 156 -2.07 -11.87 11.77
C GLN A 156 -1.11 -11.26 12.81
N TYR A 157 -0.27 -12.08 13.45
CA TYR A 157 0.70 -11.58 14.43
C TYR A 157 1.74 -10.66 13.79
N ALA A 158 2.22 -10.98 12.59
CA ALA A 158 3.11 -10.09 11.85
C ALA A 158 2.44 -8.74 11.55
N LEU A 159 1.17 -8.75 11.15
CA LEU A 159 0.44 -7.53 10.81
C LEU A 159 0.19 -6.66 12.05
N VAL A 160 -0.28 -7.26 13.15
CA VAL A 160 -0.47 -6.57 14.43
C VAL A 160 0.86 -6.04 14.96
N GLY A 161 1.92 -6.83 14.89
CA GLY A 161 3.28 -6.42 15.26
C GLY A 161 3.76 -5.22 14.46
N ALA A 162 3.55 -5.20 13.14
CA ALA A 162 3.95 -4.08 12.31
C ALA A 162 3.13 -2.80 12.56
N VAL A 163 1.81 -2.92 12.79
CA VAL A 163 0.97 -1.78 13.19
C VAL A 163 1.38 -1.25 14.57
N GLY A 164 1.67 -2.14 15.51
CA GLY A 164 2.18 -1.79 16.83
C GLY A 164 3.54 -1.09 16.74
N PHE A 165 4.46 -1.62 15.94
CA PHE A 165 5.77 -1.03 15.68
C PHE A 165 5.64 0.37 15.07
N PHE A 166 4.82 0.53 14.02
CA PHE A 166 4.50 1.83 13.43
C PHE A 166 3.96 2.82 14.49
N THR A 167 3.00 2.37 15.31
CA THR A 167 2.41 3.20 16.36
C THR A 167 3.44 3.63 17.39
N VAL A 168 4.34 2.73 17.78
CA VAL A 168 5.42 2.98 18.74
C VAL A 168 6.41 4.01 18.21
N ILE A 169 6.92 3.83 16.98
CA ILE A 169 7.91 4.74 16.39
C ILE A 169 7.30 6.12 16.14
N THR A 170 6.06 6.18 15.64
CA THR A 170 5.39 7.46 15.33
C THR A 170 4.96 8.18 16.59
N SER A 171 4.49 7.46 17.63
CA SER A 171 4.11 8.07 18.91
C SER A 171 5.29 8.56 19.74
N ASP A 172 6.52 8.18 19.36
CA ASP A 172 7.75 8.52 20.06
C ASP A 172 7.81 7.93 21.48
N LEU A 173 7.23 6.73 21.66
CA LEU A 173 7.10 6.08 22.97
C LEU A 173 8.44 5.55 23.51
N PHE A 174 9.31 5.08 22.61
CA PHE A 174 10.68 4.65 22.92
C PHE A 174 11.68 5.51 22.14
N ARG A 175 12.17 6.58 22.76
CA ARG A 175 13.13 7.51 22.14
C ARG A 175 14.42 6.79 21.73
N ASP A 176 14.94 5.86 22.53
CA ASP A 176 16.17 5.12 22.22
C ASP A 176 16.08 4.35 20.90
N LEU A 177 14.91 3.74 20.62
CA LEU A 177 14.67 3.05 19.35
C LEU A 177 14.63 4.05 18.19
N ASN A 178 13.98 5.19 18.38
CA ASN A 178 13.91 6.24 17.37
C ASN A 178 15.30 6.84 17.09
N ASP A 179 16.12 7.04 18.11
CA ASP A 179 17.49 7.55 17.99
C ASP A 179 18.42 6.53 17.30
N TRP A 180 18.26 5.23 17.61
CA TRP A 180 18.95 4.16 16.87
C TRP A 180 18.59 4.18 15.38
N LEU A 181 17.33 4.45 15.05
CA LEU A 181 16.86 4.66 13.68
C LEU A 181 17.17 6.06 13.13
N LYS A 182 17.85 6.94 13.89
CA LYS A 182 18.10 8.37 13.59
C LYS A 182 16.84 9.17 13.24
N LEU A 183 15.67 8.80 13.77
CA LEU A 183 14.39 9.46 13.48
C LEU A 183 14.30 10.77 14.27
N VAL A 184 13.98 11.85 13.57
CA VAL A 184 13.84 13.18 14.17
C VAL A 184 12.51 13.26 14.91
N PRO A 185 12.46 13.80 16.15
CA PRO A 185 11.20 13.98 16.88
C PRO A 185 10.16 14.75 16.07
N LEU A 186 8.96 14.19 15.97
CA LEU A 186 7.84 14.87 15.32
C LEU A 186 7.21 15.90 16.27
N PRO A 187 6.88 17.11 15.80
CA PRO A 187 5.99 18.02 16.50
C PRO A 187 4.66 17.32 16.84
N LYS A 188 4.12 17.55 18.05
CA LYS A 188 2.91 16.86 18.53
C LYS A 188 1.74 16.95 17.55
N GLU A 189 1.55 18.10 16.91
CA GLU A 189 0.51 18.29 15.90
C GLU A 189 0.74 17.45 14.65
N LEU A 190 1.96 17.45 14.11
CA LEU A 190 2.32 16.68 12.92
C LEU A 190 2.17 15.17 13.20
N ARG A 191 2.60 14.73 14.36
CA ARG A 191 2.47 13.34 14.81
C ARG A 191 1.02 12.87 14.84
N ASN A 192 0.14 13.63 15.49
CA ASN A 192 -1.27 13.27 15.60
C ASN A 192 -1.96 13.31 14.23
N LYS A 193 -1.62 14.30 13.38
CA LYS A 193 -2.07 14.35 11.98
C LYS A 193 -1.62 13.13 11.20
N LEU A 194 -0.36 12.72 11.34
CA LEU A 194 0.20 11.57 10.64
C LEU A 194 -0.51 10.27 11.05
N MET A 195 -0.73 10.05 12.34
CA MET A 195 -1.46 8.88 12.84
C MET A 195 -2.91 8.84 12.31
N LEU A 196 -3.59 9.98 12.32
CA LEU A 196 -4.95 10.10 11.80
C LEU A 196 -5.00 9.86 10.29
N TRP A 197 -4.12 10.50 9.51
CA TRP A 197 -4.07 10.34 8.06
C TRP A 197 -3.70 8.92 7.65
N SER A 198 -2.77 8.27 8.37
CA SER A 198 -2.46 6.85 8.21
C SER A 198 -3.69 5.97 8.37
N PHE A 199 -4.46 6.17 9.45
CA PHE A 199 -5.69 5.43 9.69
C PHE A 199 -6.75 5.67 8.60
N LEU A 200 -6.95 6.93 8.20
CA LEU A 200 -7.88 7.29 7.14
C LEU A 200 -7.47 6.72 5.78
N ALA A 201 -6.19 6.79 5.41
CA ALA A 201 -5.68 6.23 4.17
C ALA A 201 -5.89 4.70 4.11
N PHE A 202 -5.64 4.00 5.23
CA PHE A 202 -5.94 2.58 5.34
C PHE A 202 -7.43 2.29 5.15
N LEU A 203 -8.31 3.04 5.83
CA LEU A 203 -9.76 2.85 5.74
C LEU A 203 -10.29 3.11 4.32
N VAL A 204 -9.77 4.14 3.65
CA VAL A 204 -10.12 4.46 2.26
C VAL A 204 -9.68 3.33 1.32
N CYS A 205 -8.42 2.87 1.41
CA CYS A 205 -7.95 1.76 0.59
C CYS A 205 -8.75 0.47 0.85
N TYR A 206 -9.03 0.16 2.12
CA TYR A 206 -9.83 -1.00 2.51
C TYR A 206 -11.25 -0.93 1.94
N SER A 207 -11.91 0.23 2.08
CA SER A 207 -13.27 0.45 1.58
C SER A 207 -13.32 0.40 0.06
N TRP A 208 -12.33 1.00 -0.61
CA TRP A 208 -12.20 0.97 -2.07
C TRP A 208 -12.04 -0.45 -2.61
N GLU A 209 -11.13 -1.23 -2.01
CA GLU A 209 -10.94 -2.63 -2.36
C GLU A 209 -12.22 -3.45 -2.15
N ARG A 210 -12.90 -3.25 -1.01
CA ARG A 210 -14.14 -3.96 -0.69
C ARG A 210 -15.26 -3.61 -1.67
N PHE A 211 -15.37 -2.33 -2.03
CA PHE A 211 -16.32 -1.84 -3.03
C PHE A 211 -16.05 -2.47 -4.40
N LEU A 212 -14.80 -2.50 -4.86
CA LEU A 212 -14.46 -3.10 -6.15
C LEU A 212 -14.72 -4.61 -6.19
N ARG A 213 -14.44 -5.34 -5.09
CA ARG A 213 -14.77 -6.78 -5.00
C ARG A 213 -16.27 -7.02 -5.09
N TRP A 214 -17.07 -6.11 -4.53
CA TRP A 214 -18.51 -6.16 -4.63
C TRP A 214 -19.02 -5.79 -6.03
N ALA A 215 -18.45 -4.76 -6.65
CA ALA A 215 -18.86 -4.27 -7.97
C ALA A 215 -18.44 -5.20 -9.12
N PHE A 216 -17.34 -5.95 -8.95
CA PHE A 216 -16.79 -6.85 -9.97
C PHE A 216 -16.61 -8.28 -9.44
N PRO A 217 -17.71 -9.01 -9.09
CA PRO A 217 -17.60 -10.37 -8.60
C PRO A 217 -17.07 -11.33 -9.69
N GLY A 218 -16.32 -12.34 -9.29
CA GLY A 218 -15.82 -13.39 -10.16
C GLY A 218 -16.96 -14.12 -10.87
N LYS A 219 -16.85 -14.30 -12.19
CA LYS A 219 -17.91 -14.94 -13.00
C LYS A 219 -18.19 -16.36 -12.47
N MET A 220 -19.41 -16.58 -11.97
CA MET A 220 -19.88 -17.90 -11.55
C MET A 220 -20.06 -18.84 -12.76
N PRO A 221 -19.74 -20.14 -12.64
CA PRO A 221 -19.88 -21.08 -13.75
C PRO A 221 -21.36 -21.26 -14.14
N ALA A 222 -21.67 -21.10 -15.43
CA ALA A 222 -23.00 -21.26 -16.01
C ALA A 222 -23.57 -22.70 -15.88
N TRP A 223 -22.76 -23.65 -15.41
CA TRP A 223 -23.13 -25.03 -15.12
C TRP A 223 -24.36 -25.16 -14.21
N LYS A 224 -24.49 -24.35 -13.15
CA LYS A 224 -25.69 -24.40 -12.28
C LYS A 224 -26.96 -23.97 -13.02
N LYS A 225 -26.86 -23.00 -13.95
CA LYS A 225 -27.98 -22.62 -14.83
C LYS A 225 -28.31 -23.76 -15.78
N LYS A 226 -27.31 -24.36 -16.43
CA LYS A 226 -27.49 -25.53 -17.31
C LYS A 226 -28.11 -26.72 -16.58
N GLN A 227 -27.66 -27.07 -15.37
CA GLN A 227 -28.24 -28.15 -14.58
C GLN A 227 -29.69 -27.85 -14.21
N ARG A 228 -29.99 -26.64 -13.72
CA ARG A 228 -31.38 -26.24 -13.44
C ARG A 228 -32.27 -26.35 -14.68
N THR A 229 -31.78 -25.95 -15.85
CA THR A 229 -32.51 -26.08 -17.12
C THR A 229 -32.70 -27.55 -17.53
N VAL A 230 -31.70 -28.41 -17.32
CA VAL A 230 -31.82 -29.84 -17.61
C VAL A 230 -32.80 -30.52 -16.67
N THR A 231 -32.79 -30.21 -15.37
CA THR A 231 -33.73 -30.77 -14.40
C THR A 231 -35.16 -30.31 -14.67
N THR A 232 -35.40 -29.02 -14.95
CA THR A 232 -36.75 -28.53 -15.27
C THR A 232 -37.27 -29.08 -16.61
N ASN A 233 -36.40 -29.26 -17.60
CA ASN A 233 -36.79 -29.91 -18.86
C ASN A 233 -37.07 -31.40 -18.69
N ALA A 234 -36.39 -32.09 -17.76
CA ALA A 234 -36.67 -33.48 -17.44
C ALA A 234 -38.00 -33.66 -16.68
N GLU A 235 -38.35 -32.75 -15.77
CA GLU A 235 -39.66 -32.73 -15.11
C GLU A 235 -40.80 -32.44 -16.09
N LYS A 236 -40.63 -31.47 -16.99
CA LYS A 236 -41.63 -31.19 -18.05
C LYS A 236 -41.85 -32.35 -19.03
N LYS A 237 -40.89 -33.26 -19.18
CA LYS A 237 -41.04 -34.46 -20.03
C LYS A 237 -41.70 -35.64 -19.29
N ARG A 238 -41.91 -35.54 -17.98
CA ARG A 238 -42.54 -36.59 -17.14
C ARG A 238 -44.01 -36.31 -16.81
N VAL A 239 -44.54 -35.16 -17.23
CA VAL A 239 -45.95 -34.76 -17.16
C VAL A 239 -46.52 -34.81 -18.57
#